data_AF-A0A9D7YL85-F1
#
_entry.id   AF-A0A9D7YL85-F1
#
_cell.length_a   1.000
_cell.length_b   1.000
_cell.length_c   1.000
_cell.angle_alpha   90.00
_cell.angle_beta   90.00
_cell.angle_gamma   90.00
#
_symmetry.space_group_name_H-M   'P 1'
#
loop_
_entity.id
_entity.type
_entity.pdbx_description
1 polymer ?
#
loop_
_entity_poly.entity_id
_entity_poly.type
_entity_poly.pdbx_seq_one_letter_code
_entity_poly.pdbx_strand_id
1 'polypeptide(L)'
;FTAIPLSAIGGIAALLLRGMPFSISAGVGFIALFGVAVLNGIVLISAFQKLHEKGNFNMLRVVIIGTSERLRPVAMTAMVASLGFLPMAISQGDGSEVQRPLATVVIGGLITSTMLTLLLLPTLYSMFGHARHVDGRTHRKHKRGHHFAAATSIALLVCLGWPSTISAQSPVAITLDSAMKAALNANIDLRTARAEEGQADALRGAAIDLGPTSVTYMGGQYNSASSDNNFTIMQSVPFPTKMIASRSLADETYREAQLRRSVGEHRIRLDVRRVYAMICMNREIDAILKEQESYLDKAVEVATLREQAGEGTMLERVNAESQRAEIGVQRLASQSNIRTAEMELRVLVGSAVPITASATTIPVLPIPGSADTVIASPLIDLANQRIRVADEAKSVASSGYWPDITLGYFNQSLNGTLLPDQNRLAGSGDRFSGFTVGLALPLWFVPTSAKTEAASIQRTLAEQRAAQEITTLSAWRQQIDVDLKAARAAVEYYANTGLAEAQLLVRHSQAAYQAGEIGWLELQASLLQSLQTRTYDVQARRRLYDLIIQHDYLMGQTR
;
A
#
# COMPACT_ATOMS: atom_id res chain seq x y z
N PHE A 1 17.37 12.47 30.62
CA PHE A 1 17.18 12.12 29.20
C PHE A 1 17.85 10.80 28.77
N THR A 2 18.77 10.22 29.56
CA THR A 2 19.41 8.92 29.26
C THR A 2 18.44 7.73 29.25
N ALA A 3 17.27 7.82 29.88
CA ALA A 3 16.27 6.75 29.91
C ALA A 3 15.57 6.49 28.56
N ILE A 4 15.50 7.49 27.66
CA ILE A 4 14.76 7.40 26.40
C ILE A 4 15.40 6.36 25.45
N PRO A 5 16.71 6.43 25.13
CA PRO A 5 17.34 5.41 24.27
C PRO A 5 17.30 4.00 24.87
N LEU A 6 17.42 3.87 26.20
CA LEU A 6 17.37 2.58 26.89
C LEU A 6 16.02 1.89 26.73
N SER A 7 14.93 2.67 26.81
CA SER A 7 13.58 2.16 26.59
C SER A 7 13.34 1.78 25.12
N ALA A 8 13.90 2.54 24.17
CA ALA A 8 13.74 2.28 22.74
C ALA A 8 14.31 0.92 22.33
N ILE A 9 15.48 0.54 22.88
CA ILE A 9 16.13 -0.76 22.60
C ILE A 9 15.19 -1.92 22.93
N GLY A 10 14.56 -1.89 24.10
CA GLY A 10 13.62 -2.92 24.53
C GLY A 10 12.37 -3.01 23.65
N GLY A 11 11.82 -1.85 23.26
CA GLY A 11 10.65 -1.78 22.39
C GLY A 11 10.93 -2.32 20.98
N ILE A 12 12.09 -1.97 20.40
CA ILE A 12 12.52 -2.45 19.08
C ILE A 12 12.79 -3.96 19.14
N ALA A 13 13.50 -4.43 20.16
CA ALA A 13 13.80 -5.85 20.33
C ALA A 13 12.51 -6.68 20.47
N ALA A 14 11.51 -6.20 21.20
CA ALA A 14 10.24 -6.90 21.36
C ALA A 14 9.42 -6.98 20.06
N LEU A 15 9.47 -5.96 19.20
CA LEU A 15 8.86 -6.02 17.87
C LEU A 15 9.56 -7.04 16.97
N LEU A 16 10.90 -7.02 16.96
CA LEU A 16 11.71 -7.94 16.16
C LEU A 16 11.51 -9.40 16.58
N LEU A 17 11.54 -9.68 17.90
CA LEU A 17 11.30 -11.02 18.44
C LEU A 17 9.91 -11.56 18.09
N ARG A 18 8.94 -10.67 17.87
CA ARG A 18 7.56 -11.03 17.55
C ARG A 18 7.26 -10.96 16.04
N GLY A 19 8.24 -10.64 15.21
CA GLY A 19 8.08 -10.55 13.75
C GLY A 19 7.09 -9.47 13.30
N MET A 20 6.86 -8.43 14.11
CA MET A 20 5.89 -7.38 13.79
C MET A 20 6.58 -6.15 13.17
N PRO A 21 6.05 -5.59 12.07
CA PRO A 21 6.62 -4.41 11.44
C PRO A 21 6.45 -3.16 12.31
N PHE A 22 7.29 -2.15 12.09
CA PHE A 22 7.12 -0.84 12.70
C PHE A 22 5.91 -0.12 12.05
N SER A 23 4.76 -0.17 12.73
CA SER A 23 3.51 0.45 12.29
C SER A 23 3.28 1.81 12.96
N ILE A 24 2.33 2.61 12.46
CA ILE A 24 1.92 3.89 13.08
C ILE A 24 1.55 3.67 14.55
N SER A 25 0.88 2.57 14.86
CA SER A 25 0.50 2.22 16.23
C SER A 25 1.69 1.86 17.12
N ALA A 26 2.71 1.19 16.57
CA ALA A 26 3.97 0.99 17.28
C ALA A 26 4.65 2.34 17.61
N GLY A 27 4.58 3.31 16.69
CA GLY A 27 5.07 4.69 16.91
C GLY A 27 4.39 5.39 18.09
N VAL A 28 3.05 5.29 18.20
CA VAL A 28 2.31 5.82 19.36
C VAL A 28 2.72 5.10 20.66
N GLY A 29 2.97 3.80 20.60
CA GLY A 29 3.51 3.01 21.72
C GLY A 29 4.87 3.52 22.22
N PHE A 30 5.77 3.92 21.32
CA PHE A 30 7.05 4.52 21.69
C PHE A 30 6.90 5.87 22.40
N ILE A 31 5.96 6.71 21.95
CA ILE A 31 5.68 8.01 22.62
C ILE A 31 5.23 7.77 24.07
N ALA A 32 4.28 6.85 24.26
CA ALA A 32 3.79 6.47 25.59
C ALA A 32 4.93 5.90 26.47
N LEU A 33 5.74 5.00 25.90
CA LEU A 33 6.90 4.41 26.56
C LEU A 33 7.91 5.47 27.01
N PHE A 34 8.22 6.47 26.18
CA PHE A 34 9.15 7.53 26.53
C PHE A 34 8.65 8.38 27.70
N GLY A 35 7.36 8.71 27.73
CA GLY A 35 6.74 9.42 28.86
C GLY A 35 6.93 8.68 30.18
N VAL A 36 6.63 7.37 30.20
CA VAL A 36 6.77 6.54 31.41
C VAL A 36 8.24 6.38 31.80
N ALA A 37 9.15 6.16 30.84
CA ALA A 37 10.58 6.01 31.10
C ALA A 37 11.20 7.27 31.69
N VAL A 38 10.82 8.45 31.18
CA VAL A 38 11.28 9.74 31.71
C VAL A 38 10.76 9.97 33.12
N LEU A 39 9.49 9.69 33.39
CA LEU A 39 8.90 9.85 34.72
C LEU A 39 9.62 8.98 35.76
N ASN A 40 9.84 7.70 35.43
CA ASN A 40 10.55 6.77 36.31
C ASN A 40 11.99 7.24 36.61
N GLY A 41 12.69 7.79 35.60
CA GLY A 41 14.02 8.35 35.77
C GLY A 41 14.05 9.61 36.64
N ILE A 42 13.11 10.53 36.46
CA ILE A 42 13.01 11.77 37.26
C ILE A 42 12.72 11.45 38.72
N VAL A 43 11.81 10.51 38.99
CA VAL A 43 11.46 10.10 40.36
C VAL A 43 12.69 9.56 41.11
N LEU A 44 13.53 8.77 40.43
CA LEU A 44 14.76 8.22 41.01
C LEU A 44 15.81 9.32 41.28
N ILE A 45 16.01 10.25 40.35
CA ILE A 45 16.96 11.37 40.52
C ILE A 45 16.50 12.31 41.64
N SER A 46 15.21 12.65 41.71
CA SER A 46 14.65 13.49 42.77
C SER A 46 14.85 12.85 44.15
N ALA A 47 14.77 11.52 44.24
CA ALA A 47 15.06 10.81 45.48
C ALA A 47 16.55 10.92 45.88
N PHE A 48 17.47 10.79 44.91
CA PHE A 48 18.90 11.01 45.19
C PHE A 48 19.17 12.43 45.66
N GLN A 49 18.58 13.42 45.02
CA GLN A 49 18.73 14.83 45.41
C GLN A 49 18.21 15.10 46.82
N LYS A 50 17.02 14.58 47.18
CA LYS A 50 16.45 14.71 48.53
C LYS A 50 17.30 14.00 49.60
N LEU A 51 17.92 12.87 49.29
CA LEU A 51 18.84 12.21 50.22
C LEU A 51 20.16 12.97 50.37
N HIS A 52 20.62 13.59 49.29
CA HIS A 52 21.84 14.40 49.28
C HIS A 52 21.67 15.69 50.10
N GLU A 53 20.51 16.36 49.99
CA GLU A 53 20.17 17.58 50.75
C GLU A 53 20.08 17.35 52.27
N LYS A 54 19.87 16.11 52.73
CA LYS A 54 19.84 15.75 54.16
C LYS A 54 21.23 15.62 54.81
N GLY A 55 22.31 15.95 54.09
CA GLY A 55 23.62 16.33 54.65
C GLY A 55 24.51 15.26 55.28
N ASN A 56 24.07 13.99 55.42
CA ASN A 56 24.78 13.01 56.28
C ASN A 56 25.28 11.74 55.57
N PHE A 57 25.35 11.70 54.24
CA PHE A 57 25.71 10.47 53.51
C PHE A 57 26.79 10.70 52.44
N ASN A 58 27.80 9.82 52.43
CA ASN A 58 28.73 9.68 51.30
C ASN A 58 27.91 9.33 50.02
N MET A 59 28.33 9.82 48.86
CA MET A 59 27.63 9.69 47.58
C MET A 59 27.22 8.24 47.25
N LEU A 60 28.10 7.28 47.53
CA LEU A 60 27.78 5.85 47.36
C LEU A 60 26.63 5.40 48.27
N ARG A 61 26.57 5.92 49.49
CA ARG A 61 25.51 5.61 50.46
C ARG A 61 24.18 6.25 50.07
N VAL A 62 24.20 7.47 49.50
CA VAL A 62 23.03 8.11 48.88
C VAL A 62 22.46 7.26 47.75
N VAL A 63 23.32 6.77 46.87
CA VAL A 63 22.92 5.93 45.73
C VAL A 63 22.36 4.59 46.19
N ILE A 64 23.00 3.91 47.14
CA ILE A 64 22.52 2.62 47.66
C ILE A 64 21.15 2.76 48.35
N ILE A 65 21.02 3.72 49.27
CA ILE A 65 19.77 3.93 50.02
C ILE A 65 18.67 4.42 49.07
N GLY A 66 18.97 5.42 48.23
CA GLY A 66 18.00 5.98 47.28
C GLY A 66 17.52 4.95 46.24
N THR A 67 18.41 4.06 45.78
CA THR A 67 18.03 2.98 44.87
C THR A 67 17.21 1.93 45.61
N SER A 68 17.60 1.55 46.84
CA SER A 68 16.87 0.56 47.65
C SER A 68 15.45 1.02 48.01
N GLU A 69 15.27 2.29 48.35
CA GLU A 69 13.94 2.85 48.68
C GLU A 69 13.02 2.94 47.45
N ARG A 70 13.60 3.11 46.25
CA ARG A 70 12.84 3.35 45.01
C ARG A 70 12.73 2.14 44.09
N LEU A 71 13.51 1.09 44.34
CA LEU A 71 13.45 -0.17 43.60
C LEU A 71 12.04 -0.76 43.60
N ARG A 72 11.39 -0.85 44.77
CA ARG A 72 10.04 -1.43 44.89
C ARG A 72 8.98 -0.58 44.18
N PRO A 73 8.88 0.75 44.41
CA PRO A 73 7.92 1.59 43.68
C PRO A 73 8.11 1.58 42.15
N VAL A 74 9.35 1.68 41.65
CA VAL A 74 9.63 1.72 40.20
C VAL A 74 9.37 0.36 39.54
N ALA A 75 9.71 -0.74 40.21
CA ALA A 75 9.38 -2.08 39.72
C ALA A 75 7.86 -2.31 39.71
N MET A 76 7.16 -1.86 40.76
CA MET A 76 5.71 -2.00 40.87
C MET A 76 4.98 -1.28 39.74
N THR A 77 5.34 -0.03 39.44
CA THR A 77 4.70 0.73 38.35
C THR A 77 4.94 0.10 36.99
N ALA A 78 6.15 -0.40 36.75
CA ALA A 78 6.50 -1.09 35.52
C ALA A 78 5.76 -2.43 35.35
N MET A 79 5.64 -3.21 36.43
CA MET A 79 4.91 -4.47 36.44
C MET A 79 3.42 -4.26 36.20
N VAL A 80 2.80 -3.30 36.90
CA VAL A 80 1.37 -2.98 36.74
C VAL A 80 1.08 -2.52 35.32
N ALA A 81 1.91 -1.61 34.77
CA ALA A 81 1.76 -1.17 33.38
C ALA A 81 1.93 -2.33 32.38
N SER A 82 2.97 -3.16 32.56
CA SER A 82 3.23 -4.29 31.65
C SER A 82 2.11 -5.33 31.69
N LEU A 83 1.57 -5.64 32.87
CA LEU A 83 0.43 -6.55 33.03
C LEU A 83 -0.86 -5.95 32.46
N GLY A 84 -1.08 -4.64 32.58
CA GLY A 84 -2.23 -3.94 31.99
C GLY A 84 -2.25 -4.00 30.46
N PHE A 85 -1.08 -3.98 29.82
CA PHE A 85 -0.94 -4.13 28.37
C PHE A 85 -0.91 -5.59 27.89
N LEU A 86 -0.82 -6.57 28.79
CA LEU A 86 -0.67 -7.97 28.43
C LEU A 86 -1.87 -8.53 27.62
N PRO A 87 -3.14 -8.28 27.99
CA PRO A 87 -4.29 -8.77 27.21
C PRO A 87 -4.32 -8.18 25.80
N MET A 88 -3.97 -6.90 25.68
CA MET A 88 -3.89 -6.16 24.42
C MET A 88 -2.76 -6.71 23.53
N ALA A 89 -1.65 -7.11 24.14
CA ALA A 89 -0.54 -7.72 23.42
C ALA A 89 -0.94 -9.08 22.83
N ILE A 90 -1.75 -9.91 23.50
CA ILE A 90 -2.07 -11.28 23.06
C ILE A 90 -3.39 -11.43 22.27
N SER A 91 -4.21 -10.39 22.21
CA SER A 91 -5.54 -10.43 21.60
C SER A 91 -5.54 -10.85 20.12
N GLN A 92 -6.45 -11.75 19.72
CA GLN A 92 -6.55 -12.28 18.35
C GLN A 92 -7.72 -11.77 17.50
N GLY A 93 -8.62 -10.95 18.08
CA GLY A 93 -9.85 -10.49 17.41
C GLY A 93 -9.64 -9.35 16.39
N ASP A 94 -10.72 -8.96 15.72
CA ASP A 94 -10.73 -7.84 14.77
C ASP A 94 -10.29 -6.53 15.45
N GLY A 95 -9.48 -5.72 14.75
CA GLY A 95 -8.88 -4.49 15.31
C GLY A 95 -7.64 -4.70 16.18
N SER A 96 -7.26 -5.95 16.48
CA SER A 96 -6.01 -6.24 17.22
C SER A 96 -4.74 -5.94 16.43
N GLU A 97 -4.85 -5.73 15.11
CA GLU A 97 -3.75 -5.32 14.22
C GLU A 97 -3.14 -3.98 14.62
N VAL A 98 -3.96 -3.05 15.14
CA VAL A 98 -3.49 -1.77 15.67
C VAL A 98 -3.00 -1.93 17.10
N GLN A 99 -3.60 -2.80 17.90
CA GLN A 99 -3.36 -2.84 19.34
C GLN A 99 -2.11 -3.64 19.76
N ARG A 100 -1.80 -4.74 19.07
CA ARG A 100 -0.67 -5.61 19.43
C ARG A 100 0.69 -4.92 19.29
N PRO A 101 0.99 -4.16 18.22
CA PRO A 101 2.29 -3.50 18.08
C PRO A 101 2.50 -2.43 19.16
N LEU A 102 1.45 -1.68 19.50
CA LEU A 102 1.49 -0.67 20.56
C LEU A 102 1.80 -1.30 21.93
N ALA A 103 1.05 -2.32 22.32
CA ALA A 103 1.24 -3.00 23.61
C ALA A 103 2.61 -3.68 23.72
N THR A 104 3.08 -4.29 22.62
CA THR A 104 4.36 -5.03 22.61
C THR A 104 5.56 -4.11 22.78
N VAL A 105 5.54 -2.93 22.14
CA VAL A 105 6.58 -1.90 22.31
C VAL A 105 6.64 -1.42 23.75
N VAL A 106 5.48 -1.12 24.36
CA VAL A 106 5.42 -0.60 25.73
C VAL A 106 5.94 -1.64 26.74
N ILE A 107 5.52 -2.90 26.62
CA ILE A 107 5.97 -3.97 27.53
C ILE A 107 7.48 -4.21 27.41
N GLY A 108 7.97 -4.43 26.19
CA GLY A 108 9.40 -4.70 25.96
C GLY A 108 10.29 -3.53 26.36
N GLY A 109 9.83 -2.31 26.08
CA GLY A 109 10.50 -1.09 26.47
C GLY A 109 10.52 -0.87 27.98
N LEU A 110 9.43 -1.14 28.70
CA LEU A 110 9.37 -0.98 30.15
C LEU A 110 10.25 -1.97 30.89
N ILE A 111 10.24 -3.25 30.50
CA ILE A 111 11.09 -4.27 31.11
C ILE A 111 12.56 -3.87 30.97
N THR A 112 12.97 -3.53 29.76
CA THR A 112 14.37 -3.17 29.47
C THR A 112 14.73 -1.83 30.13
N SER A 113 13.88 -0.81 30.00
CA SER A 113 14.12 0.51 30.58
C SER A 113 14.22 0.46 32.11
N THR A 114 13.41 -0.36 32.78
CA THR A 114 13.40 -0.42 34.25
C THR A 114 14.63 -1.13 34.78
N MET A 115 14.99 -2.27 34.19
CA MET A 115 16.23 -2.96 34.53
C MET A 115 17.45 -2.07 34.28
N LEU A 116 17.53 -1.44 33.10
CA LEU A 116 18.69 -0.62 32.75
C LEU A 116 18.70 0.71 33.53
N THR A 117 17.56 1.34 33.84
CA THR A 117 17.55 2.59 34.61
C THR A 117 17.96 2.35 36.06
N LEU A 118 17.55 1.24 36.67
CA LEU A 118 17.96 0.87 38.04
C LEU A 118 19.43 0.47 38.16
N LEU A 119 20.12 0.15 37.05
CA LEU A 119 21.55 -0.16 37.02
C LEU A 119 22.40 1.03 36.55
N LEU A 120 21.95 1.69 35.48
CA LEU A 120 22.71 2.70 34.76
C LEU A 120 22.57 4.10 35.39
N LEU A 121 21.40 4.44 35.94
CA LEU A 121 21.19 5.74 36.56
C LEU A 121 21.97 5.91 37.88
N PRO A 122 22.01 4.91 38.79
CA PRO A 122 22.87 4.92 39.97
C PRO A 122 24.36 5.10 39.65
N THR A 123 24.84 4.39 38.62
CA THR A 123 26.25 4.42 38.20
C THR A 123 26.61 5.75 37.55
N LEU A 124 25.76 6.27 36.67
CA LEU A 124 25.93 7.62 36.10
C LEU A 124 25.89 8.71 37.19
N TYR A 125 24.93 8.63 38.13
CA TYR A 125 24.84 9.62 39.20
C TYR A 125 26.08 9.60 40.09
N SER A 126 26.59 8.40 40.43
CA SER A 126 27.85 8.25 41.17
C SER A 126 29.04 8.82 40.41
N MET A 127 29.14 8.61 39.10
CA MET A 127 30.26 9.13 38.29
C MET A 127 30.23 10.65 38.12
N PHE A 128 29.07 11.24 37.81
CA PHE A 128 28.96 12.66 37.50
C PHE A 128 28.75 13.55 38.73
N GLY A 129 28.27 13.02 39.86
CA GLY A 129 28.13 13.81 41.08
C GLY A 129 29.44 14.08 41.84
N HIS A 130 30.59 13.57 41.38
CA HIS A 130 31.91 13.92 41.92
C HIS A 130 32.44 15.27 41.42
N ALA A 131 31.79 15.92 40.44
CA ALA A 131 32.31 17.12 39.79
C ALA A 131 32.00 18.45 40.52
N ARG A 132 31.44 18.44 41.73
CA ARG A 132 31.00 19.67 42.42
C ARG A 132 31.38 19.84 43.90
N HIS A 133 32.39 19.13 44.40
CA HIS A 133 32.97 19.45 45.72
C HIS A 133 34.43 19.89 45.59
N VAL A 134 34.64 21.20 45.66
CA VAL A 134 35.94 21.84 45.90
C VAL A 134 36.11 22.01 47.42
N ASP A 135 37.33 21.65 47.85
CA ASP A 135 38.05 21.91 49.10
C ASP A 135 37.73 21.16 50.41
N GLY A 136 38.79 20.54 50.96
CA GLY A 136 38.80 20.05 52.34
C GLY A 136 39.80 18.99 52.80
N ARG A 137 41.04 18.90 52.26
CA ARG A 137 42.26 18.32 52.89
C ARG A 137 42.34 16.80 53.29
N THR A 138 43.50 16.25 52.89
CA THR A 138 44.36 15.21 53.51
C THR A 138 44.26 13.72 53.11
N HIS A 139 45.34 13.32 52.41
CA HIS A 139 46.13 12.08 52.51
C HIS A 139 45.54 10.68 52.19
N ARG A 140 46.05 10.15 51.06
CA ARG A 140 47.00 9.00 50.96
C ARG A 140 46.42 7.63 50.53
N LYS A 141 46.85 7.22 49.31
CA LYS A 141 47.18 5.85 48.78
C LYS A 141 46.04 4.80 48.85
N HIS A 142 45.71 4.00 47.83
CA HIS A 142 46.55 3.21 46.93
C HIS A 142 45.69 2.52 45.83
N LYS A 143 46.23 2.51 44.60
CA LYS A 143 46.16 1.54 43.47
C LYS A 143 44.87 0.77 43.06
N ARG A 144 44.66 0.89 41.73
CA ARG A 144 44.40 -0.15 40.69
C ARG A 144 43.02 -0.82 40.64
N GLY A 145 42.34 -0.63 39.49
CA GLY A 145 41.39 -1.63 39.00
C GLY A 145 40.18 -1.18 38.17
N HIS A 146 40.17 -0.08 37.40
CA HIS A 146 38.97 0.31 36.62
C HIS A 146 39.16 0.62 35.12
N HIS A 147 40.32 0.36 34.53
CA HIS A 147 40.53 0.61 33.09
C HIS A 147 39.77 -0.36 32.16
N PHE A 148 39.22 -1.47 32.68
CA PHE A 148 38.43 -2.42 31.87
C PHE A 148 36.94 -2.08 31.75
N ALA A 149 36.38 -1.26 32.65
CA ALA A 149 34.96 -0.86 32.62
C ALA A 149 34.72 0.45 31.84
N ALA A 150 35.73 1.34 31.81
CA ALA A 150 35.68 2.57 31.01
C ALA A 150 35.86 2.30 29.51
N ALA A 151 36.70 1.32 29.14
CA ALA A 151 36.94 0.97 27.75
C ALA A 151 35.71 0.30 27.08
N THR A 152 34.94 -0.48 27.84
CA THR A 152 33.72 -1.14 27.34
C THR A 152 32.53 -0.20 27.21
N SER A 153 32.41 0.82 28.08
CA SER A 153 31.37 1.84 27.99
C SER A 153 31.65 2.91 26.92
N ILE A 154 32.92 3.25 26.69
CA ILE A 154 33.33 4.14 25.58
C ILE A 154 33.26 3.40 24.23
N ALA A 155 33.62 2.11 24.17
CA ALA A 155 33.46 1.31 22.94
C ALA A 155 31.98 1.15 22.53
N LEU A 156 31.06 1.00 23.49
CA LEU A 156 29.63 0.95 23.19
C LEU A 156 29.08 2.31 22.72
N LEU A 157 29.57 3.42 23.26
CA LEU A 157 29.21 4.79 22.83
C LEU A 157 29.83 5.16 21.47
N VAL A 158 31.02 4.65 21.15
CA VAL A 158 31.69 4.90 19.86
C VAL A 158 31.09 4.04 18.74
N CYS A 159 30.62 2.80 19.00
CA CYS A 159 29.84 2.03 18.04
C CYS A 159 28.42 2.60 17.79
N LEU A 160 27.88 3.38 18.73
CA LEU A 160 26.59 4.09 18.59
C LEU A 160 26.75 5.50 17.99
N GLY A 161 27.98 5.98 17.82
CA GLY A 161 28.31 7.32 17.35
C GLY A 161 28.78 7.39 15.90
N TRP A 162 28.74 6.29 15.13
CA TRP A 162 28.86 6.43 13.68
C TRP A 162 27.60 7.12 13.18
N PRO A 163 27.67 8.35 12.63
CA PRO A 163 26.57 8.89 11.88
C PRO A 163 26.45 7.97 10.67
N SER A 164 25.52 7.03 10.72
CA SER A 164 24.90 6.52 9.51
C SER A 164 24.31 7.75 8.86
N THR A 165 25.10 8.41 8.00
CA THR A 165 24.55 9.27 6.97
C THR A 165 23.73 8.34 6.12
N ILE A 166 22.48 8.11 6.54
CA ILE A 166 21.40 7.70 5.65
C ILE A 166 21.41 8.83 4.64
N SER A 167 22.15 8.62 3.55
CA SER A 167 22.12 9.50 2.41
C SER A 167 20.67 9.47 1.99
N ALA A 168 19.93 10.52 2.36
CA ALA A 168 18.62 10.77 1.80
C ALA A 168 18.89 10.87 0.30
N GLN A 169 18.67 9.78 -0.42
CA GLN A 169 18.89 9.72 -1.85
C GLN A 169 18.10 10.87 -2.44
N SER A 170 18.82 11.71 -3.19
CA SER A 170 18.23 12.89 -3.80
C SER A 170 17.01 12.46 -4.62
N PRO A 171 15.88 13.19 -4.54
CA PRO A 171 14.68 12.79 -5.27
C PRO A 171 15.01 12.67 -6.76
N VAL A 172 14.69 11.52 -7.35
CA VAL A 172 14.96 11.28 -8.77
C VAL A 172 13.88 11.99 -9.58
N ALA A 173 14.28 12.93 -10.44
CA ALA A 173 13.36 13.59 -11.35
C ALA A 173 12.96 12.61 -12.48
N ILE A 174 11.65 12.38 -12.65
CA ILE A 174 11.11 11.45 -13.64
C ILE A 174 10.28 12.19 -14.70
N THR A 175 10.42 11.78 -15.96
CA THR A 175 9.55 12.25 -17.06
C THR A 175 8.27 11.43 -17.12
N LEU A 176 7.20 11.96 -17.73
CA LEU A 176 5.93 11.26 -17.86
C LEU A 176 6.11 9.88 -18.53
N ASP A 177 6.88 9.80 -19.61
CA ASP A 177 7.12 8.54 -20.33
C ASP A 177 7.89 7.52 -19.50
N SER A 178 8.91 7.96 -18.78
CA SER A 178 9.64 7.08 -17.86
C SER A 178 8.78 6.63 -16.69
N ALA A 179 7.90 7.50 -16.17
CA ALA A 179 6.97 7.15 -15.10
C ALA A 179 5.94 6.11 -15.60
N MET A 180 5.40 6.29 -16.80
CA MET A 180 4.49 5.30 -17.42
C MET A 180 5.19 3.95 -17.62
N LYS A 181 6.39 3.92 -18.20
CA LYS A 181 7.15 2.67 -18.40
C LYS A 181 7.47 1.97 -17.08
N ALA A 182 7.90 2.73 -16.08
CA ALA A 182 8.21 2.18 -14.77
C ALA A 182 6.95 1.63 -14.07
N ALA A 183 5.83 2.36 -14.12
CA ALA A 183 4.55 1.89 -13.60
C ALA A 183 4.05 0.63 -14.31
N LEU A 184 4.12 0.56 -15.63
CA LEU A 184 3.72 -0.64 -16.40
C LEU A 184 4.57 -1.89 -16.07
N ASN A 185 5.75 -1.72 -15.50
CA ASN A 185 6.60 -2.86 -15.11
C ASN A 185 6.46 -3.23 -13.64
N ALA A 186 6.41 -2.24 -12.75
CA ALA A 186 6.51 -2.45 -11.30
C ALA A 186 5.17 -2.43 -10.56
N ASN A 187 4.11 -1.84 -11.15
CA ASN A 187 2.83 -1.68 -10.47
C ASN A 187 2.22 -3.04 -10.05
N ILE A 188 1.73 -3.09 -8.81
CA ILE A 188 1.24 -4.33 -8.19
C ILE A 188 -0.01 -4.86 -8.90
N ASP A 189 -0.98 -4.00 -9.22
CA ASP A 189 -2.24 -4.42 -9.86
C ASP A 189 -1.98 -5.06 -11.22
N LEU A 190 -1.06 -4.48 -12.00
CA LEU A 190 -0.69 -5.03 -13.29
C LEU A 190 0.15 -6.31 -13.18
N ARG A 191 0.99 -6.44 -12.15
CA ARG A 191 1.68 -7.69 -11.84
C ARG A 191 0.70 -8.79 -11.42
N THR A 192 -0.32 -8.45 -10.65
CA THR A 192 -1.42 -9.36 -10.29
C THR A 192 -2.17 -9.80 -11.53
N ALA A 193 -2.55 -8.88 -12.42
CA ALA A 193 -3.22 -9.22 -13.67
C ALA A 193 -2.36 -10.14 -14.58
N ARG A 194 -1.04 -9.92 -14.66
CA ARG A 194 -0.11 -10.83 -15.38
C ARG A 194 -0.04 -12.21 -14.73
N ALA A 195 -0.06 -12.28 -13.40
CA ALA A 195 -0.06 -13.54 -12.66
C ALA A 195 -1.38 -14.30 -12.84
N GLU A 196 -2.52 -13.60 -12.86
CA GLU A 196 -3.84 -14.17 -13.16
C GLU A 196 -3.91 -14.71 -14.60
N GLU A 197 -3.35 -13.99 -15.58
CA GLU A 197 -3.20 -14.49 -16.96
C GLU A 197 -2.33 -15.76 -17.00
N GLY A 198 -1.18 -15.76 -16.31
CA GLY A 198 -0.31 -16.93 -16.23
C GLY A 198 -0.98 -18.12 -15.53
N GLN A 199 -1.80 -17.88 -14.52
CA GLN A 199 -2.61 -18.90 -13.87
C GLN A 199 -3.65 -19.48 -14.84
N ALA A 200 -4.38 -18.62 -15.56
CA ALA A 200 -5.35 -19.05 -16.56
C ALA A 200 -4.69 -19.88 -17.66
N ASP A 201 -3.51 -19.46 -18.15
CA ASP A 201 -2.76 -20.21 -19.17
C ASP A 201 -2.30 -21.58 -18.66
N ALA A 202 -1.79 -21.66 -17.43
CA ALA A 202 -1.42 -22.93 -16.81
C ALA A 202 -2.61 -23.89 -16.67
N LEU A 203 -3.80 -23.38 -16.32
CA LEU A 203 -5.02 -24.16 -16.19
C LEU A 203 -5.55 -24.69 -17.54
N ARG A 204 -5.17 -24.10 -18.68
CA ARG A 204 -5.52 -24.64 -19.99
C ARG A 204 -4.95 -26.04 -20.20
N GLY A 205 -3.77 -26.33 -19.65
CA GLY A 205 -3.17 -27.66 -19.67
C GLY A 205 -3.96 -28.69 -18.85
N ALA A 206 -4.58 -28.24 -17.76
CA ALA A 206 -5.41 -29.09 -16.88
C ALA A 206 -6.80 -29.40 -17.47
N ALA A 207 -7.19 -28.76 -18.58
CA ALA A 207 -8.49 -28.99 -19.20
C ALA A 207 -8.64 -30.38 -19.85
N ILE A 208 -7.52 -31.03 -20.19
CA ILE A 208 -7.46 -32.39 -20.71
C ILE A 208 -7.06 -33.32 -19.55
N ASP A 209 -7.97 -33.48 -18.59
CA ASP A 209 -7.77 -34.38 -17.46
C ASP A 209 -8.32 -35.78 -17.78
N LEU A 210 -7.42 -36.76 -17.84
CA LEU A 210 -7.77 -38.17 -18.07
C LEU A 210 -8.25 -38.86 -16.80
N GLY A 211 -8.15 -38.21 -15.64
CA GLY A 211 -8.41 -38.79 -14.33
C GLY A 211 -7.27 -39.70 -13.84
N PRO A 212 -7.31 -40.09 -12.56
CA PRO A 212 -6.28 -40.94 -11.98
C PRO A 212 -6.35 -42.37 -12.54
N THR A 213 -5.19 -42.95 -12.85
CA THR A 213 -5.09 -44.40 -13.13
C THR A 213 -5.21 -45.17 -11.82
N SER A 214 -6.22 -46.03 -11.71
CA SER A 214 -6.39 -46.92 -10.56
C SER A 214 -5.57 -48.19 -10.76
N VAL A 215 -4.74 -48.52 -9.77
CA VAL A 215 -3.98 -49.77 -9.71
C VAL A 215 -4.39 -50.49 -8.44
N THR A 216 -5.00 -51.67 -8.60
CA THR A 216 -5.56 -52.45 -7.52
C THR A 216 -4.88 -53.81 -7.46
N TYR A 217 -4.41 -54.18 -6.27
CA TYR A 217 -3.94 -55.53 -5.98
C TYR A 217 -4.90 -56.19 -4.98
N MET A 218 -5.38 -57.38 -5.30
CA MET A 218 -6.19 -58.20 -4.40
C MET A 218 -5.44 -59.51 -4.18
N GLY A 219 -5.17 -59.87 -2.92
CA GLY A 219 -4.54 -61.15 -2.56
C GLY A 219 -5.35 -61.85 -1.48
N GLY A 220 -5.55 -63.16 -1.62
CA GLY A 220 -6.29 -63.97 -0.66
C GLY A 220 -7.04 -65.13 -1.31
N GLN A 221 -7.90 -65.78 -0.53
CA GLN A 221 -8.71 -66.93 -0.97
C GLN A 221 -10.02 -66.46 -1.59
N TYR A 222 -9.98 -65.91 -2.81
CA TYR A 222 -11.18 -65.40 -3.49
C TYR A 222 -11.72 -66.32 -4.61
N ASN A 223 -10.92 -67.28 -5.09
CA ASN A 223 -11.37 -68.29 -6.05
C ASN A 223 -11.45 -69.70 -5.44
N SER A 224 -10.50 -70.12 -4.59
CA SER A 224 -10.57 -71.38 -3.86
C SER A 224 -9.94 -71.30 -2.46
N ALA A 225 -9.82 -72.43 -1.74
CA ALA A 225 -9.06 -72.52 -0.48
C ALA A 225 -7.55 -72.26 -0.68
N SER A 226 -7.08 -72.21 -1.94
CA SER A 226 -5.73 -71.80 -2.29
C SER A 226 -5.63 -70.27 -2.30
N SER A 227 -4.45 -69.74 -1.95
CA SER A 227 -4.22 -68.30 -2.06
C SER A 227 -4.13 -67.90 -3.52
N ASP A 228 -4.89 -66.88 -3.90
CA ASP A 228 -4.90 -66.28 -5.23
C ASP A 228 -4.48 -64.80 -5.19
N ASN A 229 -4.02 -64.28 -6.32
CA ASN A 229 -3.71 -62.86 -6.49
C ASN A 229 -4.32 -62.30 -7.77
N ASN A 230 -4.77 -61.05 -7.73
CA ASN A 230 -5.31 -60.31 -8.86
C ASN A 230 -4.67 -58.93 -8.89
N PHE A 231 -4.25 -58.52 -10.07
CA PHE A 231 -3.71 -57.21 -10.35
C PHE A 231 -4.55 -56.56 -11.45
N THR A 232 -5.14 -55.40 -11.15
CA THR A 232 -6.01 -54.67 -12.08
C THR A 232 -5.49 -53.25 -12.25
N ILE A 233 -5.30 -52.84 -13.50
CA ILE A 233 -5.09 -51.45 -13.89
C ILE A 233 -6.37 -50.99 -14.56
N MET A 234 -6.95 -49.88 -14.11
CA MET A 234 -8.14 -49.30 -14.71
C MET A 234 -8.01 -47.79 -14.84
N GLN A 235 -8.32 -47.28 -16.03
CA GLN A 235 -8.37 -45.87 -16.37
C GLN A 235 -9.84 -45.49 -16.62
N SER A 236 -10.33 -44.47 -15.92
CA SER A 236 -11.65 -43.89 -16.16
C SER A 236 -11.48 -42.58 -16.90
N VAL A 237 -11.74 -42.58 -18.21
CA VAL A 237 -11.57 -41.41 -19.09
C VAL A 237 -12.91 -40.70 -19.27
N PRO A 238 -13.01 -39.40 -18.98
CA PRO A 238 -14.21 -38.63 -19.27
C PRO A 238 -14.54 -38.65 -20.77
N PHE A 239 -15.82 -38.56 -21.12
CA PHE A 239 -16.21 -38.53 -22.54
C PHE A 239 -15.54 -37.35 -23.29
N PRO A 240 -15.09 -37.51 -24.55
CA PRO A 240 -14.36 -36.47 -25.29
C PRO A 240 -15.07 -35.11 -25.35
N THR A 241 -16.40 -35.07 -25.36
CA THR A 241 -17.17 -33.81 -25.37
C THR A 241 -16.94 -32.97 -24.11
N LYS A 242 -16.77 -33.61 -22.95
CA LYS A 242 -16.45 -32.94 -21.68
C LYS A 242 -15.05 -32.35 -21.70
N MET A 243 -14.09 -33.03 -22.32
CA MET A 243 -12.72 -32.53 -22.48
C MET A 243 -12.69 -31.33 -23.43
N ILE A 244 -13.39 -31.41 -24.57
CA ILE A 244 -13.51 -30.30 -25.53
C ILE A 244 -14.19 -29.09 -24.87
N ALA A 245 -15.29 -29.29 -24.17
CA ALA A 245 -15.98 -28.21 -23.46
C ALA A 245 -15.11 -27.59 -22.36
N SER A 246 -14.40 -28.41 -21.58
CA SER A 246 -13.50 -27.93 -20.52
C SER A 246 -12.33 -27.14 -21.12
N ARG A 247 -11.82 -27.58 -22.26
CA ARG A 247 -10.76 -26.89 -22.99
C ARG A 247 -11.23 -25.55 -23.56
N SER A 248 -12.41 -25.53 -24.17
CA SER A 248 -13.05 -24.32 -24.69
C SER A 248 -13.26 -23.28 -23.58
N LEU A 249 -13.78 -23.71 -22.42
CA LEU A 249 -13.91 -22.85 -21.23
C LEU A 249 -12.54 -22.30 -20.78
N ALA A 250 -11.50 -23.13 -20.73
CA ALA A 250 -10.17 -22.68 -20.33
C ALA A 250 -9.54 -21.69 -21.34
N ASP A 251 -9.81 -21.85 -22.63
CA ASP A 251 -9.36 -20.93 -23.67
C ASP A 251 -10.09 -19.58 -23.57
N GLU A 252 -11.40 -19.57 -23.29
CA GLU A 252 -12.17 -18.33 -23.09
C GLU A 252 -11.84 -17.61 -21.77
N THR A 253 -11.55 -18.33 -20.68
CA THR A 253 -11.09 -17.71 -19.42
C THR A 253 -9.70 -17.10 -19.54
N TYR A 254 -8.81 -17.73 -20.31
CA TYR A 254 -7.51 -17.15 -20.65
C TYR A 254 -7.66 -15.85 -21.46
N ARG A 255 -8.53 -15.84 -22.49
CA ARG A 255 -8.85 -14.62 -23.24
C ARG A 255 -9.43 -13.51 -22.35
N GLU A 256 -10.27 -13.87 -21.37
CA GLU A 256 -10.75 -12.91 -20.37
C GLU A 256 -9.61 -12.31 -19.55
N ALA A 257 -8.68 -13.14 -19.06
CA ALA A 257 -7.52 -12.68 -18.31
C ALA A 257 -6.60 -11.76 -19.15
N GLN A 258 -6.41 -12.07 -20.44
CA GLN A 258 -5.69 -11.20 -21.37
C GLN A 258 -6.34 -9.82 -21.52
N LEU A 259 -7.67 -9.78 -21.71
CA LEU A 259 -8.42 -8.52 -21.80
C LEU A 259 -8.37 -7.74 -20.48
N ARG A 260 -8.48 -8.41 -19.33
CA ARG A 260 -8.31 -7.79 -18.00
C ARG A 260 -6.93 -7.15 -17.84
N ARG A 261 -5.85 -7.83 -18.26
CA ARG A 261 -4.52 -7.24 -18.27
C ARG A 261 -4.46 -6.01 -19.17
N SER A 262 -4.97 -6.10 -20.40
CA SER A 262 -4.99 -4.98 -21.35
C SER A 262 -5.73 -3.76 -20.78
N VAL A 263 -6.93 -3.95 -20.22
CA VAL A 263 -7.71 -2.90 -19.53
C VAL A 263 -6.92 -2.33 -18.35
N GLY A 264 -6.26 -3.19 -17.56
CA GLY A 264 -5.37 -2.79 -16.47
C GLY A 264 -4.22 -1.90 -16.94
N GLU A 265 -3.59 -2.20 -18.08
CA GLU A 265 -2.53 -1.36 -18.66
C GLU A 265 -3.03 0.04 -19.02
N HIS A 266 -4.20 0.15 -19.66
CA HIS A 266 -4.81 1.44 -19.97
C HIS A 266 -5.17 2.22 -18.70
N ARG A 267 -5.68 1.53 -17.68
CA ARG A 267 -6.01 2.14 -16.38
C ARG A 267 -4.77 2.71 -15.68
N ILE A 268 -3.67 1.96 -15.62
CA ILE A 268 -2.43 2.45 -15.00
C ILE A 268 -1.87 3.65 -15.76
N ARG A 269 -1.95 3.69 -17.10
CA ARG A 269 -1.56 4.87 -17.88
C ARG A 269 -2.42 6.09 -17.54
N LEU A 270 -3.74 5.91 -17.44
CA LEU A 270 -4.67 6.96 -17.02
C LEU A 270 -4.29 7.51 -15.64
N ASP A 271 -4.11 6.63 -14.65
CA ASP A 271 -3.79 7.02 -13.28
C ASP A 271 -2.44 7.76 -13.19
N VAL A 272 -1.39 7.27 -13.87
CA VAL A 272 -0.09 7.95 -13.92
C VAL A 272 -0.22 9.34 -14.54
N ARG A 273 -0.96 9.49 -15.65
CA ARG A 273 -1.18 10.79 -16.31
C ARG A 273 -1.95 11.75 -15.42
N ARG A 274 -3.01 11.27 -14.76
CA ARG A 274 -3.83 12.06 -13.84
C ARG A 274 -2.99 12.63 -12.71
N VAL A 275 -2.21 11.78 -12.05
CA VAL A 275 -1.36 12.18 -10.92
C VAL A 275 -0.24 13.10 -11.37
N TYR A 276 0.41 12.80 -12.51
CA TYR A 276 1.48 13.64 -13.04
C TYR A 276 0.97 15.05 -13.40
N ALA A 277 -0.19 15.16 -14.04
CA ALA A 277 -0.82 16.44 -14.33
C ALA A 277 -1.28 17.18 -13.06
N MET A 278 -1.69 16.46 -12.01
CA MET A 278 -2.00 17.04 -10.70
C MET A 278 -0.77 17.63 -10.01
N ILE A 279 0.40 16.99 -10.12
CA ILE A 279 1.66 17.57 -9.63
C ILE A 279 1.98 18.86 -10.38
N CYS A 280 1.88 18.85 -11.71
CA CYS A 280 2.14 20.04 -12.53
C CYS A 280 1.19 21.19 -12.20
N MET A 281 -0.11 20.91 -12.07
CA MET A 281 -1.12 21.89 -11.68
C MET A 281 -0.79 22.55 -10.33
N ASN A 282 -0.50 21.77 -9.28
CA ASN A 282 -0.21 22.36 -7.96
C ASN A 282 1.10 23.17 -7.98
N ARG A 283 2.09 22.77 -8.79
CA ARG A 283 3.33 23.55 -8.98
C ARG A 283 3.07 24.88 -9.70
N GLU A 284 2.24 24.89 -10.74
CA GLU A 284 1.82 26.13 -11.39
C GLU A 284 1.07 27.04 -10.41
N ILE A 285 0.17 26.50 -9.59
CA ILE A 285 -0.56 27.26 -8.57
C ILE A 285 0.38 27.80 -7.48
N ASP A 286 1.33 27.01 -6.96
CA ASP A 286 2.33 27.53 -5.99
C ASP A 286 3.19 28.64 -6.61
N ALA A 287 3.53 28.55 -7.91
CA ALA A 287 4.25 29.61 -8.61
C ALA A 287 3.42 30.91 -8.71
N ILE A 288 2.13 30.82 -9.04
CA ILE A 288 1.20 31.97 -9.06
C ILE A 288 1.07 32.58 -7.67
N LEU A 289 0.88 31.75 -6.64
CA LEU A 289 0.76 32.21 -5.24
C LEU A 289 2.06 32.86 -4.75
N LYS A 290 3.23 32.33 -5.15
CA LYS A 290 4.54 32.92 -4.82
C LYS A 290 4.71 34.31 -5.45
N GLU A 291 4.23 34.49 -6.68
CA GLU A 291 4.23 35.80 -7.33
C GLU A 291 3.31 36.78 -6.58
N GLN A 292 2.10 36.34 -6.20
CA GLN A 292 1.16 37.14 -5.41
C GLN A 292 1.72 37.50 -4.02
N GLU A 293 2.39 36.58 -3.34
CA GLU A 293 3.08 36.87 -2.08
C GLU A 293 4.10 37.98 -2.25
N SER A 294 4.91 37.95 -3.32
CA SER A 294 5.89 39.01 -3.62
C SER A 294 5.24 40.37 -3.87
N TYR A 295 4.04 40.40 -4.44
CA TYR A 295 3.28 41.63 -4.65
C TYR A 295 2.71 42.18 -3.34
N LEU A 296 2.19 41.30 -2.49
CA LEU A 296 1.66 41.66 -1.18
C LEU A 296 2.76 42.08 -0.20
N ASP A 297 3.96 41.48 -0.27
CA ASP A 297 5.12 41.89 0.54
C ASP A 297 5.46 43.38 0.27
N LYS A 298 5.47 43.80 -0.99
CA LYS A 298 5.67 45.22 -1.36
C LYS A 298 4.52 46.11 -0.88
N ALA A 299 3.29 45.62 -0.95
CA ALA A 299 2.14 46.39 -0.50
C ALA A 299 2.13 46.59 1.03
N VAL A 300 2.54 45.57 1.80
CA VAL A 300 2.76 45.67 3.25
C VAL A 300 3.83 46.71 3.57
N GLU A 301 4.95 46.71 2.83
CA GLU A 301 6.02 47.69 2.98
C GLU A 301 5.50 49.12 2.75
N VAL A 302 4.78 49.36 1.64
CA VAL A 302 4.18 50.67 1.33
C VAL A 302 3.17 51.10 2.38
N ALA A 303 2.26 50.21 2.79
CA ALA A 303 1.26 50.50 3.82
C ALA A 303 1.90 50.86 5.17
N THR A 304 2.99 50.16 5.54
CA THR A 304 3.75 50.44 6.77
C THR A 304 4.42 51.81 6.72
N LEU A 305 5.03 52.17 5.59
CA LEU A 305 5.66 53.49 5.40
C LEU A 305 4.62 54.62 5.43
N ARG A 306 3.46 54.43 4.79
CA ARG A 306 2.35 55.41 4.82
C ARG A 306 1.79 55.62 6.22
N GLU A 307 1.61 54.55 6.99
CA GLU A 307 1.19 54.66 8.39
C GLU A 307 2.21 55.43 9.23
N GLN A 308 3.51 55.13 9.08
CA GLN A 308 4.59 55.84 9.78
C GLN A 308 4.69 57.32 9.40
N ALA A 309 4.40 57.66 8.14
CA ALA A 309 4.34 59.03 7.65
C ALA A 309 3.05 59.78 8.08
N GLY A 310 2.06 59.08 8.65
CA GLY A 310 0.75 59.64 8.99
C GLY A 310 -0.19 59.83 7.80
N GLU A 311 0.16 59.33 6.62
CA GLU A 311 -0.62 59.40 5.38
C GLU A 311 -1.53 58.18 5.17
N GLY A 312 -1.26 57.08 5.88
CA GLY A 312 -2.01 55.81 5.81
C GLY A 312 -2.75 55.45 7.09
N THR A 313 -3.55 54.39 7.04
CA THR A 313 -4.30 53.90 8.20
C THR A 313 -3.73 52.59 8.74
N MET A 314 -3.78 52.37 10.06
CA MET A 314 -3.42 51.08 10.67
C MET A 314 -4.24 49.92 10.06
N LEU A 315 -5.50 50.18 9.71
CA LEU A 315 -6.38 49.19 9.09
C LEU A 315 -5.83 48.72 7.72
N GLU A 316 -5.26 49.62 6.94
CA GLU A 316 -4.62 49.30 5.65
C GLU A 316 -3.44 48.35 5.83
N ARG A 317 -2.51 48.66 6.75
CA ARG A 317 -1.37 47.78 7.06
C ARG A 317 -1.84 46.41 7.55
N VAL A 318 -2.77 46.37 8.51
CA VAL A 318 -3.27 45.12 9.08
C VAL A 318 -3.97 44.25 8.02
N ASN A 319 -4.75 44.85 7.12
CA ASN A 319 -5.38 44.11 6.03
C ASN A 319 -4.34 43.55 5.04
N ALA A 320 -3.30 44.33 4.72
CA ALA A 320 -2.21 43.88 3.86
C ALA A 320 -1.43 42.71 4.49
N GLU A 321 -1.07 42.82 5.77
CA GLU A 321 -0.40 41.75 6.53
C GLU A 321 -1.26 40.48 6.59
N SER A 322 -2.57 40.63 6.84
CA SER A 322 -3.51 39.51 6.88
C SER A 322 -3.60 38.79 5.53
N GLN A 323 -3.75 39.54 4.43
CA GLN A 323 -3.84 38.95 3.08
C GLN A 323 -2.55 38.23 2.70
N ARG A 324 -1.39 38.82 3.03
CA ARG A 324 -0.07 38.23 2.82
C ARG A 324 0.10 36.92 3.60
N ALA A 325 -0.33 36.90 4.86
CA ALA A 325 -0.34 35.70 5.70
C ALA A 325 -1.26 34.60 5.13
N GLU A 326 -2.45 34.98 4.64
CA GLU A 326 -3.41 34.04 4.03
C GLU A 326 -2.81 33.36 2.78
N ILE A 327 -2.18 34.13 1.88
CA ILE A 327 -1.48 33.56 0.72
C ILE A 327 -0.36 32.62 1.16
N GLY A 328 0.39 32.95 2.22
CA GLY A 328 1.38 32.05 2.81
C GLY A 328 0.79 30.71 3.25
N VAL A 329 -0.39 30.70 3.85
CA VAL A 329 -1.11 29.47 4.22
C VAL A 329 -1.55 28.68 2.98
N GLN A 330 -2.06 29.34 1.94
CA GLN A 330 -2.44 28.70 0.68
C GLN A 330 -1.23 28.06 -0.03
N ARG A 331 -0.05 28.68 0.05
CA ARG A 331 1.20 28.11 -0.48
C ARG A 331 1.62 26.85 0.28
N LEU A 332 1.56 26.87 1.61
CA LEU A 332 1.85 25.68 2.41
C LEU A 332 0.88 24.53 2.07
N ALA A 333 -0.39 24.82 1.85
CA ALA A 333 -1.37 23.85 1.38
C ALA A 333 -1.01 23.28 -0.01
N SER A 334 -0.65 24.14 -0.97
CA SER A 334 -0.23 23.70 -2.31
C SER A 334 1.02 22.81 -2.25
N GLN A 335 2.02 23.16 -1.45
CA GLN A 335 3.23 22.35 -1.25
C GLN A 335 2.93 20.99 -0.60
N SER A 336 1.97 20.95 0.34
CA SER A 336 1.46 19.70 0.90
C SER A 336 0.79 18.83 -0.17
N ASN A 337 -0.02 19.44 -1.06
CA ASN A 337 -0.67 18.74 -2.17
C ASN A 337 0.33 18.17 -3.18
N ILE A 338 1.39 18.93 -3.51
CA ILE A 338 2.49 18.46 -4.37
C ILE A 338 3.12 17.21 -3.77
N ARG A 339 3.50 17.26 -2.48
CA ARG A 339 4.10 16.11 -1.79
C ARG A 339 3.16 14.90 -1.76
N THR A 340 1.87 15.13 -1.56
CA THR A 340 0.85 14.07 -1.56
C THR A 340 0.75 13.40 -2.92
N ALA A 341 0.69 14.19 -3.99
CA ALA A 341 0.64 13.67 -5.36
C ALA A 341 1.96 12.97 -5.77
N GLU A 342 3.13 13.45 -5.32
CA GLU A 342 4.41 12.76 -5.53
C GLU A 342 4.48 11.42 -4.79
N MET A 343 3.89 11.32 -3.59
CA MET A 343 3.74 10.04 -2.88
C MET A 343 2.82 9.08 -3.62
N GLU A 344 1.70 9.55 -4.18
CA GLU A 344 0.79 8.75 -5.01
C GLU A 344 1.51 8.24 -6.28
N LEU A 345 2.25 9.11 -6.97
CA LEU A 345 3.05 8.74 -8.14
C LEU A 345 4.11 7.69 -7.78
N ARG A 346 4.74 7.82 -6.60
CA ARG A 346 5.71 6.83 -6.11
C ARG A 346 5.10 5.45 -5.94
N VAL A 347 3.86 5.38 -5.41
CA VAL A 347 3.12 4.12 -5.27
C VAL A 347 2.80 3.53 -6.64
N LEU A 348 2.31 4.34 -7.59
CA LEU A 348 1.98 3.88 -8.95
C LEU A 348 3.21 3.33 -9.69
N VAL A 349 4.36 3.99 -9.55
CA VAL A 349 5.63 3.62 -10.18
C VAL A 349 6.33 2.47 -9.45
N GLY A 350 5.96 2.17 -8.20
CA GLY A 350 6.58 1.11 -7.41
C GLY A 350 8.03 1.41 -7.00
N SER A 351 8.41 2.68 -6.86
CA SER A 351 9.77 3.08 -6.46
C SER A 351 9.95 3.08 -4.95
N ALA A 352 11.07 2.54 -4.47
CA ALA A 352 11.50 2.67 -3.08
C ALA A 352 12.10 4.06 -2.74
N VAL A 353 12.54 4.80 -3.77
CA VAL A 353 13.20 6.11 -3.65
C VAL A 353 12.18 7.23 -3.88
N PRO A 354 12.26 8.37 -3.17
CA PRO A 354 11.46 9.55 -3.47
C PRO A 354 11.59 9.98 -4.94
N ILE A 355 10.46 10.26 -5.59
CA ILE A 355 10.40 10.67 -6.99
C ILE A 355 9.80 12.06 -7.06
N THR A 356 10.30 12.89 -7.96
CA THR A 356 9.73 14.20 -8.28
C THR A 356 9.42 14.25 -9.77
N ALA A 357 8.33 14.92 -10.15
CA ALA A 357 8.05 15.15 -11.57
C ALA A 357 9.13 16.10 -12.15
N SER A 358 9.59 15.85 -13.37
CA SER A 358 10.53 16.74 -14.07
C SER A 358 9.83 17.96 -14.69
N ALA A 359 8.59 17.80 -15.13
CA ALA A 359 7.81 18.89 -15.72
C ALA A 359 7.25 19.84 -14.66
N THR A 360 7.18 21.11 -15.02
CA THR A 360 6.54 22.17 -14.23
C THR A 360 5.16 22.52 -14.74
N THR A 361 4.89 22.31 -16.04
CA THR A 361 3.62 22.64 -16.68
C THR A 361 2.83 21.42 -17.11
N ILE A 362 1.50 21.54 -17.17
CA ILE A 362 0.61 20.48 -17.65
C ILE A 362 0.94 20.15 -19.12
N PRO A 363 1.21 18.88 -19.48
CA PRO A 363 1.47 18.49 -20.87
C PRO A 363 0.26 18.75 -21.78
N VAL A 364 0.51 19.16 -23.02
CA VAL A 364 -0.56 19.39 -24.00
C VAL A 364 -0.80 18.11 -24.80
N LEU A 365 -2.06 17.67 -24.87
CA LEU A 365 -2.47 16.51 -25.66
C LEU A 365 -3.34 16.92 -26.85
N PRO A 366 -3.25 16.20 -27.98
CA PRO A 366 -4.13 16.45 -29.11
C PRO A 366 -5.58 16.12 -28.74
N ILE A 367 -6.48 17.07 -29.01
CA ILE A 367 -7.91 16.91 -28.72
C ILE A 367 -8.49 15.82 -29.64
N PRO A 368 -9.19 14.81 -29.11
CA PRO A 368 -9.85 13.79 -29.92
C PRO A 368 -10.87 14.39 -30.89
N GLY A 369 -10.89 13.90 -32.13
CA GLY A 369 -11.92 14.25 -33.10
C GLY A 369 -13.27 13.63 -32.73
N SER A 370 -14.37 14.26 -33.14
CA SER A 370 -15.72 13.70 -33.05
C SER A 370 -15.93 12.68 -34.18
N ALA A 371 -15.28 11.52 -34.10
CA ALA A 371 -15.47 10.46 -35.08
C ALA A 371 -15.83 9.14 -34.39
N ASP A 372 -16.85 8.51 -34.98
CA ASP A 372 -17.45 7.21 -34.74
C ASP A 372 -18.51 7.08 -33.62
N THR A 373 -19.70 6.64 -34.05
CA THR A 373 -20.85 6.25 -33.22
C THR A 373 -20.65 4.90 -32.55
N VAL A 374 -19.67 4.11 -33.00
CA VAL A 374 -19.38 2.77 -32.48
C VAL A 374 -18.21 2.84 -31.52
N ILE A 375 -18.48 2.55 -30.25
CA ILE A 375 -17.46 2.47 -29.20
C ILE A 375 -16.69 1.16 -29.42
N ALA A 376 -15.58 1.20 -30.16
CA ALA A 376 -14.58 0.14 -30.11
C ALA A 376 -13.76 0.34 -28.82
N SER A 377 -14.08 -0.44 -27.78
CA SER A 377 -13.45 -0.31 -26.45
C SER A 377 -13.06 -1.67 -25.88
N PRO A 378 -11.83 -1.82 -25.36
CA PRO A 378 -11.41 -3.02 -24.63
C PRO A 378 -12.32 -3.35 -23.43
N LEU A 379 -13.00 -2.36 -22.86
CA LEU A 379 -13.96 -2.53 -21.76
C LEU A 379 -15.22 -3.27 -22.24
N ILE A 380 -15.71 -2.94 -23.43
CA ILE A 380 -16.86 -3.61 -24.05
C ILE A 380 -16.47 -5.03 -24.47
N ASP A 381 -15.27 -5.21 -25.00
CA ASP A 381 -14.74 -6.54 -25.34
C ASP A 381 -14.65 -7.43 -24.10
N LEU A 382 -14.19 -6.89 -22.97
CA LEU A 382 -14.14 -7.60 -21.70
C LEU A 382 -15.54 -7.97 -21.17
N ALA A 383 -16.51 -7.06 -21.28
CA ALA A 383 -17.89 -7.32 -20.89
C ALA A 383 -18.51 -8.46 -21.73
N ASN A 384 -18.31 -8.43 -23.05
CA ASN A 384 -18.76 -9.48 -23.96
C ASN A 384 -18.02 -10.81 -23.73
N GLN A 385 -16.74 -10.77 -23.37
CA GLN A 385 -15.94 -11.96 -23.07
C GLN A 385 -16.49 -12.73 -21.86
N ARG A 386 -17.02 -12.03 -20.84
CA ARG A 386 -17.66 -12.67 -19.68
C ARG A 386 -18.90 -13.49 -20.06
N ILE A 387 -19.64 -13.08 -21.10
CA ILE A 387 -20.77 -13.83 -21.63
C ILE A 387 -20.26 -15.13 -22.26
N ARG A 388 -19.21 -15.06 -23.08
CA ARG A 388 -18.58 -16.25 -23.71
C ARG A 388 -18.07 -17.25 -22.66
N VAL A 389 -17.44 -16.78 -21.60
CA VAL A 389 -17.01 -17.63 -20.48
C VAL A 389 -18.21 -18.31 -19.81
N ALA A 390 -19.32 -17.60 -19.60
CA ALA A 390 -20.54 -18.18 -19.03
C ALA A 390 -21.22 -19.20 -19.96
N ASP A 391 -21.17 -18.97 -21.28
CA ASP A 391 -21.65 -19.92 -22.29
C ASP A 391 -20.86 -21.23 -22.25
N GLU A 392 -19.53 -21.15 -22.24
CA GLU A 392 -18.68 -22.35 -22.17
C GLU A 392 -18.80 -23.06 -20.80
N ALA A 393 -19.03 -22.32 -19.72
CA ALA A 393 -19.30 -22.91 -18.40
C ALA A 393 -20.61 -23.73 -18.41
N LYS A 394 -21.63 -23.25 -19.14
CA LYS A 394 -22.87 -24.01 -19.37
C LYS A 394 -22.62 -25.25 -20.23
N SER A 395 -21.80 -25.15 -21.28
CA SER A 395 -21.39 -26.30 -22.09
C SER A 395 -20.71 -27.37 -21.24
N VAL A 396 -19.78 -26.99 -20.35
CA VAL A 396 -19.13 -27.90 -19.40
C VAL A 396 -20.14 -28.54 -18.45
N ALA A 397 -21.08 -27.78 -17.88
CA ALA A 397 -22.11 -28.32 -17.01
C ALA A 397 -23.00 -29.36 -17.73
N SER A 398 -23.39 -29.07 -18.97
CA SER A 398 -24.19 -29.97 -19.81
C SER A 398 -23.44 -31.23 -20.25
N SER A 399 -22.10 -31.18 -20.31
CA SER A 399 -21.30 -32.35 -20.64
C SER A 399 -21.43 -33.47 -19.60
N GLY A 400 -21.85 -33.16 -18.36
CA GLY A 400 -22.08 -34.13 -17.30
C GLY A 400 -23.27 -35.07 -17.51
N TYR A 401 -24.02 -34.92 -18.61
CA TYR A 401 -25.05 -35.89 -19.03
C TYR A 401 -24.44 -37.09 -19.79
N TRP A 402 -23.22 -36.96 -20.32
CA TRP A 402 -22.57 -38.02 -21.08
C TRP A 402 -21.90 -39.04 -20.15
N PRO A 403 -21.84 -40.34 -20.55
CA PRO A 403 -21.18 -41.38 -19.77
C PRO A 403 -19.67 -41.27 -19.83
N ASP A 404 -18.99 -41.66 -18.74
CA ASP A 404 -17.53 -41.82 -18.75
C ASP A 404 -17.15 -43.20 -19.32
N ILE A 405 -15.97 -43.31 -19.94
CA ILE A 405 -15.47 -44.55 -20.54
C ILE A 405 -14.46 -45.16 -19.57
N THR A 406 -14.66 -46.42 -19.19
CA THR A 406 -13.70 -47.16 -18.37
C THR A 406 -12.96 -48.18 -19.22
N LEU A 407 -11.63 -48.15 -19.13
CA LEU A 407 -10.73 -49.09 -19.79
C LEU A 407 -9.91 -49.78 -18.71
N GLY A 408 -9.97 -51.09 -18.63
CA GLY A 408 -9.25 -51.87 -17.64
C GLY A 408 -8.50 -53.04 -18.23
N TYR A 409 -7.43 -53.42 -17.55
CA TYR A 409 -6.67 -54.63 -17.78
C TYR A 409 -6.49 -55.32 -16.44
N PHE A 410 -6.79 -56.61 -16.38
CA PHE A 410 -6.60 -57.40 -15.17
C PHE A 410 -5.75 -58.63 -15.47
N ASN A 411 -5.07 -59.10 -14.44
CA ASN A 411 -4.22 -60.28 -14.47
C ASN A 411 -4.31 -61.00 -13.13
N GLN A 412 -4.88 -62.20 -13.12
CA GLN A 412 -5.22 -62.96 -11.92
C GLN A 412 -4.72 -64.40 -11.96
N SER A 413 -4.40 -64.96 -10.79
CA SER A 413 -4.24 -66.41 -10.61
C SER A 413 -5.59 -66.99 -10.20
N LEU A 414 -5.94 -68.16 -10.73
CA LEU A 414 -7.14 -68.90 -10.34
C LEU A 414 -6.74 -70.32 -9.96
N ASN A 415 -6.03 -70.47 -8.84
CA ASN A 415 -5.53 -71.75 -8.36
C ASN A 415 -6.70 -72.69 -8.05
N GLY A 416 -6.66 -73.91 -8.60
CA GLY A 416 -7.73 -74.91 -8.43
C GLY A 416 -8.85 -74.85 -9.47
N THR A 417 -8.72 -74.02 -10.50
CA THR A 417 -9.66 -74.00 -11.64
C THR A 417 -9.22 -74.97 -12.74
N LEU A 418 -10.14 -75.75 -13.33
CA LEU A 418 -9.80 -76.71 -14.39
C LEU A 418 -9.39 -75.97 -15.68
N LEU A 419 -8.19 -76.25 -16.21
CA LEU A 419 -7.79 -75.70 -17.51
C LEU A 419 -8.53 -76.42 -18.65
N PRO A 420 -9.09 -75.68 -19.64
CA PRO A 420 -9.82 -76.27 -20.77
C PRO A 420 -9.03 -77.29 -21.59
N ASP A 421 -7.70 -77.17 -21.59
CA ASP A 421 -6.83 -77.81 -22.58
C ASP A 421 -6.01 -78.99 -22.01
N GLN A 422 -6.01 -79.19 -20.69
CA GLN A 422 -5.05 -80.12 -20.06
C GLN A 422 -5.62 -81.00 -18.94
N ASN A 423 -6.93 -80.95 -18.67
CA ASN A 423 -7.59 -81.73 -17.61
C ASN A 423 -6.82 -81.65 -16.25
N ARG A 424 -6.11 -80.53 -16.04
CA ARG A 424 -5.28 -80.22 -14.86
C ARG A 424 -5.86 -78.99 -14.18
N LEU A 425 -5.70 -78.92 -12.87
CA LEU A 425 -6.03 -77.72 -12.10
C LEU A 425 -4.95 -76.66 -12.31
N ALA A 426 -5.36 -75.41 -12.43
CA ALA A 426 -4.48 -74.26 -12.52
C ALA A 426 -3.62 -74.16 -11.25
N GLY A 427 -2.31 -74.07 -11.45
CA GLY A 427 -1.34 -73.84 -10.39
C GLY A 427 -0.92 -72.38 -10.29
N SER A 428 -0.03 -72.06 -9.35
CA SER A 428 0.45 -70.69 -9.09
C SER A 428 1.14 -70.01 -10.28
N GLY A 429 1.56 -70.77 -11.28
CA GLY A 429 2.14 -70.28 -12.53
C GLY A 429 1.13 -70.01 -13.66
N ASP A 430 -0.11 -70.48 -13.55
CA ASP A 430 -1.14 -70.29 -14.58
C ASP A 430 -1.89 -68.97 -14.31
N ARG A 431 -1.61 -67.94 -15.13
CA ARG A 431 -2.20 -66.60 -14.98
C ARG A 431 -3.22 -66.31 -16.09
N PHE A 432 -4.35 -65.75 -15.70
CA PHE A 432 -5.45 -65.36 -16.57
C PHE A 432 -5.47 -63.84 -16.70
N SER A 433 -5.43 -63.33 -17.93
CA SER A 433 -5.51 -61.90 -18.21
C SER A 433 -6.72 -61.58 -19.09
N GLY A 434 -7.26 -60.38 -18.92
CA GLY A 434 -8.32 -59.87 -19.77
C GLY A 434 -8.35 -58.35 -19.80
N PHE A 435 -9.10 -57.81 -20.75
CA PHE A 435 -9.41 -56.38 -20.81
C PHE A 435 -10.89 -56.16 -20.47
N THR A 436 -11.19 -55.01 -19.86
CA THR A 436 -12.55 -54.57 -19.58
C THR A 436 -12.76 -53.23 -20.28
N VAL A 437 -13.89 -53.11 -20.97
CA VAL A 437 -14.36 -51.84 -21.53
C VAL A 437 -15.75 -51.62 -20.95
N GLY A 438 -15.95 -50.52 -20.25
CA GLY A 438 -17.20 -50.17 -19.60
C GLY A 438 -17.62 -48.75 -19.90
N LEU A 439 -18.91 -48.49 -19.70
CA LEU A 439 -19.50 -47.15 -19.74
C LEU A 439 -20.13 -46.88 -18.38
N ALA A 440 -19.72 -45.78 -17.74
CA ALA A 440 -20.31 -45.31 -16.50
C ALA A 440 -21.45 -44.33 -16.82
N LEU A 441 -22.68 -44.83 -16.83
CA LEU A 441 -23.88 -44.05 -17.12
C LEU A 441 -24.38 -43.34 -15.85
N PRO A 442 -24.42 -42.00 -15.81
CA PRO A 442 -25.04 -41.30 -14.69
C PRO A 442 -26.56 -41.50 -14.74
N LEU A 443 -27.13 -42.32 -13.85
CA LEU A 443 -28.59 -42.57 -13.81
C LEU A 443 -29.34 -41.50 -13.00
N TRP A 444 -28.65 -40.79 -12.13
CA TRP A 444 -29.21 -39.74 -11.28
C TRP A 444 -28.82 -38.35 -11.80
N PHE A 445 -29.66 -37.80 -12.68
CA PHE A 445 -29.38 -36.54 -13.39
C PHE A 445 -29.70 -35.25 -12.61
N VAL A 446 -30.36 -35.37 -11.45
CA VAL A 446 -30.79 -34.19 -10.65
C VAL A 446 -29.64 -33.21 -10.36
N PRO A 447 -28.43 -33.65 -9.96
CA PRO A 447 -27.31 -32.72 -9.71
C PRO A 447 -26.79 -32.06 -10.99
N THR A 448 -26.73 -32.80 -12.11
CA THR A 448 -26.31 -32.27 -13.41
C THR A 448 -27.31 -31.25 -13.96
N SER A 449 -28.61 -31.51 -13.76
CA SER A 449 -29.69 -30.58 -14.08
C SER A 449 -29.57 -29.29 -13.28
N ALA A 450 -29.42 -29.39 -11.96
CA ALA A 450 -29.24 -28.22 -11.10
C ALA A 450 -27.98 -27.40 -11.48
N LYS A 451 -26.87 -28.06 -11.80
CA LYS A 451 -25.64 -27.38 -12.27
C LYS A 451 -25.83 -26.68 -13.62
N THR A 452 -26.53 -27.31 -14.55
CA THR A 452 -26.81 -26.73 -15.88
C THR A 452 -27.77 -25.55 -15.78
N GLU A 453 -28.80 -25.65 -14.94
CA GLU A 453 -29.71 -24.55 -14.64
C GLU A 453 -28.97 -23.38 -13.97
N ALA A 454 -28.13 -23.65 -12.97
CA ALA A 454 -27.30 -22.63 -12.33
C ALA A 454 -26.37 -21.93 -13.34
N ALA A 455 -25.73 -22.67 -14.24
CA ALA A 455 -24.91 -22.09 -15.31
C ALA A 455 -25.73 -21.25 -16.30
N SER A 456 -26.97 -21.65 -16.60
CA SER A 456 -27.88 -20.86 -17.44
C SER A 456 -28.28 -19.53 -16.78
N ILE A 457 -28.54 -19.53 -15.48
CA ILE A 457 -28.82 -18.32 -14.70
C ILE A 457 -27.58 -17.43 -14.67
N GLN A 458 -26.38 -18.00 -14.49
CA GLN A 458 -25.12 -17.28 -14.50
C GLN A 458 -24.87 -16.57 -15.85
N ARG A 459 -25.21 -17.23 -16.97
CA ARG A 459 -25.16 -16.62 -18.31
C ARG A 459 -26.13 -15.44 -18.42
N THR A 460 -27.39 -15.59 -18.03
CA THR A 460 -28.37 -14.49 -18.05
C THR A 460 -27.88 -13.30 -17.21
N LEU A 461 -27.28 -13.59 -16.05
CA LEU A 461 -26.69 -12.57 -15.19
C LEU A 461 -25.45 -11.91 -15.80
N ALA A 462 -24.62 -12.65 -16.53
CA ALA A 462 -23.51 -12.09 -17.30
C ALA A 462 -24.01 -11.16 -18.44
N GLU A 463 -25.06 -11.57 -19.17
CA GLU A 463 -25.70 -10.77 -20.22
C GLU A 463 -26.28 -9.46 -19.66
N GLN A 464 -27.02 -9.53 -18.55
CA GLN A 464 -27.59 -8.34 -17.89
C GLN A 464 -26.50 -7.38 -17.39
N ARG A 465 -25.43 -7.91 -16.78
CA ARG A 465 -24.29 -7.11 -16.31
C ARG A 465 -23.57 -6.44 -17.48
N ALA A 466 -23.32 -7.17 -18.56
CA ALA A 466 -22.69 -6.62 -19.76
C ALA A 466 -23.56 -5.52 -20.40
N ALA A 467 -24.88 -5.73 -20.51
CA ALA A 467 -25.80 -4.72 -21.03
C ALA A 467 -25.81 -3.45 -20.18
N GLN A 468 -25.81 -3.59 -18.84
CA GLN A 468 -25.68 -2.47 -17.92
C GLN A 468 -24.35 -1.74 -18.10
N GLU A 469 -23.24 -2.48 -18.16
CA GLU A 469 -21.88 -1.93 -18.33
C GLU A 469 -21.73 -1.21 -19.67
N ILE A 470 -22.24 -1.75 -20.77
CA ILE A 470 -22.23 -1.08 -22.08
C ILE A 470 -23.06 0.21 -22.03
N THR A 471 -24.22 0.18 -21.38
CA THR A 471 -25.07 1.37 -21.22
C THR A 471 -24.35 2.45 -20.41
N THR A 472 -23.72 2.11 -19.29
CA THR A 472 -22.97 3.09 -18.49
C THR A 472 -21.75 3.65 -19.23
N LEU A 473 -21.02 2.81 -19.99
CA LEU A 473 -19.91 3.26 -20.83
C LEU A 473 -20.37 4.21 -21.94
N SER A 474 -21.51 3.94 -22.58
CA SER A 474 -22.09 4.85 -23.59
C SER A 474 -22.51 6.19 -22.99
N ALA A 475 -23.13 6.19 -21.81
CA ALA A 475 -23.49 7.42 -21.10
C ALA A 475 -22.25 8.22 -20.67
N TRP A 476 -21.21 7.52 -20.19
CA TRP A 476 -19.94 8.16 -19.83
C TRP A 476 -19.25 8.77 -21.05
N ARG A 477 -19.25 8.07 -22.20
CA ARG A 477 -18.72 8.60 -23.46
C ARG A 477 -19.44 9.89 -23.88
N GLN A 478 -20.77 9.89 -23.84
CA GLN A 478 -21.59 11.06 -24.18
C GLN A 478 -21.31 12.23 -23.24
N GLN A 479 -21.18 11.98 -21.94
CA GLN A 479 -20.83 13.00 -20.95
C GLN A 479 -19.47 13.63 -21.26
N ILE A 480 -18.44 12.82 -21.54
CA ILE A 480 -17.11 13.30 -21.90
C ILE A 480 -17.16 14.18 -23.15
N ASP A 481 -17.92 13.80 -24.19
CA ASP A 481 -18.01 14.60 -25.41
C ASP A 481 -18.65 15.98 -25.19
N VAL A 482 -19.65 16.08 -24.31
CA VAL A 482 -20.25 17.35 -23.91
C VAL A 482 -19.26 18.18 -23.11
N ASP A 483 -18.60 17.57 -22.13
CA ASP A 483 -17.62 18.24 -21.26
C ASP A 483 -16.37 18.69 -22.02
N LEU A 484 -15.90 17.92 -23.01
CA LEU A 484 -14.75 18.27 -23.85
C LEU A 484 -15.01 19.56 -24.63
N LYS A 485 -16.21 19.74 -25.17
CA LYS A 485 -16.59 20.97 -25.88
C LYS A 485 -16.55 22.19 -24.96
N ALA A 486 -17.11 22.06 -23.75
CA ALA A 486 -17.11 23.13 -22.76
C ALA A 486 -15.69 23.45 -22.25
N ALA A 487 -14.89 22.42 -21.92
CA ALA A 487 -13.52 22.60 -21.45
C ALA A 487 -12.61 23.24 -22.52
N ARG A 488 -12.80 22.88 -23.79
CA ARG A 488 -12.08 23.50 -24.91
C ARG A 488 -12.38 25.00 -25.00
N ALA A 489 -13.66 25.39 -24.98
CA ALA A 489 -14.05 26.80 -25.03
C ALA A 489 -13.46 27.61 -23.85
N ALA A 490 -13.43 27.01 -22.64
CA ALA A 490 -12.84 27.65 -21.47
C ALA A 490 -11.33 27.90 -21.63
N VAL A 491 -10.58 26.89 -22.10
CA VAL A 491 -9.12 27.03 -22.36
C VAL A 491 -8.86 28.06 -23.46
N GLU A 492 -9.64 28.08 -24.53
CA GLU A 492 -9.52 29.07 -25.61
C GLU A 492 -9.78 30.51 -25.10
N TYR A 493 -10.75 30.72 -24.19
CA TYR A 493 -11.01 32.02 -23.59
C TYR A 493 -9.83 32.53 -22.74
N TYR A 494 -9.30 31.69 -21.84
CA TYR A 494 -8.19 32.11 -20.97
C TYR A 494 -6.90 32.34 -21.75
N ALA A 495 -6.63 31.51 -22.76
CA ALA A 495 -5.46 31.65 -23.62
C ALA A 495 -5.47 32.94 -24.45
N ASN A 496 -6.64 33.36 -24.95
CA ASN A 496 -6.74 34.51 -25.86
C ASN A 496 -7.01 35.85 -25.13
N THR A 497 -7.76 35.82 -24.03
CA THR A 497 -8.26 37.05 -23.39
C THR A 497 -7.90 37.10 -21.90
N GLY A 498 -8.33 36.10 -21.12
CA GLY A 498 -8.31 36.18 -19.65
C GLY A 498 -6.92 36.36 -19.03
N LEU A 499 -5.89 35.67 -19.54
CA LEU A 499 -4.53 35.80 -18.99
C LEU A 499 -3.90 37.17 -19.27
N ALA A 500 -4.17 37.76 -20.43
CA ALA A 500 -3.67 39.10 -20.78
C ALA A 500 -4.33 40.17 -19.90
N GLU A 501 -5.65 40.08 -19.71
CA GLU A 501 -6.40 40.98 -18.81
C GLU A 501 -5.91 40.89 -17.37
N ALA A 502 -5.72 39.67 -16.85
CA ALA A 502 -5.22 39.46 -15.49
C ALA A 502 -3.83 40.10 -15.26
N GLN A 503 -2.92 39.97 -16.23
CA GLN A 503 -1.59 40.58 -16.13
C GLN A 503 -1.64 42.11 -16.19
N LEU A 504 -2.47 42.68 -17.06
CA LEU A 504 -2.66 44.13 -17.16
C LEU A 504 -3.22 44.69 -15.84
N LEU A 505 -4.22 44.02 -15.30
CA LEU A 505 -4.90 44.41 -14.07
C LEU A 505 -3.93 44.45 -12.87
N VAL A 506 -3.02 43.47 -12.73
CA VAL A 506 -1.96 43.50 -11.70
C VAL A 506 -0.99 44.65 -11.92
N ARG A 507 -0.45 44.81 -13.14
CA ARG A 507 0.56 45.84 -13.41
C ARG A 507 0.02 47.25 -13.17
N HIS A 508 -1.18 47.54 -13.67
CA HIS A 508 -1.79 48.86 -13.53
C HIS A 508 -2.21 49.15 -12.08
N SER A 509 -2.85 48.20 -11.40
CA SER A 509 -3.25 48.40 -9.99
C SER A 509 -2.03 48.59 -9.07
N GLN A 510 -0.93 47.87 -9.30
CA GLN A 510 0.30 48.06 -8.52
C GLN A 510 0.92 49.44 -8.73
N ALA A 511 1.05 49.88 -9.98
CA ALA A 511 1.62 51.18 -10.29
C ALA A 511 0.74 52.32 -9.71
N ALA A 512 -0.58 52.21 -9.88
CA ALA A 512 -1.54 53.17 -9.33
C ALA A 512 -1.51 53.20 -7.79
N TYR A 513 -1.40 52.04 -7.13
CA TYR A 513 -1.31 51.98 -5.67
C TYR A 513 -0.02 52.62 -5.15
N GLN A 514 1.11 52.34 -5.80
CA GLN A 514 2.40 52.97 -5.48
C GLN A 514 2.38 54.48 -5.69
N ALA A 515 1.73 54.94 -6.76
CA ALA A 515 1.53 56.37 -7.04
C ALA A 515 0.52 57.05 -6.09
N GLY A 516 -0.24 56.27 -5.30
CA GLY A 516 -1.27 56.79 -4.40
C GLY A 516 -2.58 57.16 -5.10
N GLU A 517 -2.77 56.73 -6.35
CA GLU A 517 -3.98 56.98 -7.15
C GLU A 517 -5.16 56.11 -6.70
N ILE A 518 -4.88 54.92 -6.15
CA ILE A 518 -5.91 53.98 -5.66
C ILE A 518 -5.63 53.55 -4.22
N GLY A 519 -6.71 53.18 -3.51
CA GLY A 519 -6.63 52.64 -2.16
C GLY A 519 -6.36 51.13 -2.10
N TRP A 520 -6.07 50.62 -0.90
CA TRP A 520 -5.80 49.19 -0.69
C TRP A 520 -6.92 48.25 -1.15
N LEU A 521 -8.19 48.61 -0.95
CA LEU A 521 -9.33 47.76 -1.34
C LEU A 521 -9.37 47.51 -2.86
N GLU A 522 -9.04 48.52 -3.66
CA GLU A 522 -9.01 48.41 -5.12
C GLU A 522 -7.82 47.57 -5.60
N LEU A 523 -6.65 47.71 -4.95
CA LEU A 523 -5.51 46.83 -5.19
C LEU A 523 -5.86 45.39 -4.83
N GLN A 524 -6.45 45.16 -3.65
CA GLN A 524 -6.82 43.82 -3.18
C GLN A 524 -7.81 43.15 -4.13
N ALA A 525 -8.87 43.86 -4.53
CA ALA A 525 -9.84 43.35 -5.50
C ALA A 525 -9.16 42.97 -6.82
N SER A 526 -8.22 43.81 -7.29
CA SER A 526 -7.48 43.55 -8.51
C SER A 526 -6.58 42.30 -8.40
N LEU A 527 -5.77 42.22 -7.35
CA LEU A 527 -4.89 41.07 -7.12
C LEU A 527 -5.68 39.75 -6.99
N LEU A 528 -6.82 39.78 -6.29
CA LEU A 528 -7.70 38.63 -6.12
C LEU A 528 -8.34 38.21 -7.45
N GLN A 529 -8.85 39.15 -8.25
CA GLN A 529 -9.41 38.86 -9.57
C GLN A 529 -8.36 38.24 -10.51
N SER A 530 -7.14 38.76 -10.51
CA SER A 530 -6.03 38.17 -11.29
C SER A 530 -5.66 36.77 -10.79
N LEU A 531 -5.55 36.58 -9.47
CA LEU A 531 -5.27 35.28 -8.87
C LEU A 531 -6.34 34.25 -9.26
N GLN A 532 -7.62 34.61 -9.15
CA GLN A 532 -8.74 33.75 -9.56
C GLN A 532 -8.66 33.40 -11.05
N THR A 533 -8.48 34.41 -11.91
CA THR A 533 -8.42 34.22 -13.37
C THR A 533 -7.28 33.27 -13.77
N ARG A 534 -6.07 33.48 -13.23
CA ARG A 534 -4.91 32.62 -13.50
C ARG A 534 -5.08 31.22 -12.92
N THR A 535 -5.70 31.09 -11.75
CA THR A 535 -5.98 29.77 -11.15
C THR A 535 -7.02 29.00 -11.96
N TYR A 536 -8.06 29.68 -12.46
CA TYR A 536 -9.08 29.08 -13.32
C TYR A 536 -8.54 28.65 -14.68
N ASP A 537 -7.56 29.37 -15.27
CA ASP A 537 -6.85 28.90 -16.46
C ASP A 537 -6.18 27.53 -16.22
N VAL A 538 -5.39 27.41 -15.14
CA VAL A 538 -4.69 26.17 -14.81
C VAL A 538 -5.71 25.04 -14.56
N GLN A 539 -6.81 25.32 -13.86
CA GLN A 539 -7.90 24.37 -13.63
C GLN A 539 -8.61 23.97 -14.94
N ALA A 540 -8.83 24.89 -15.86
CA ALA A 540 -9.45 24.63 -17.15
C ALA A 540 -8.54 23.74 -18.02
N ARG A 541 -7.23 24.04 -18.08
CA ARG A 541 -6.24 23.20 -18.77
C ARG A 541 -6.17 21.81 -18.15
N ARG A 542 -6.19 21.70 -16.81
CA ARG A 542 -6.23 20.41 -16.11
C ARG A 542 -7.48 19.61 -16.45
N ARG A 543 -8.65 20.24 -16.43
CA ARG A 543 -9.94 19.61 -16.76
C ARG A 543 -9.95 19.10 -18.20
N LEU A 544 -9.49 19.91 -19.15
CA LEU A 544 -9.37 19.49 -20.55
C LEU A 544 -8.45 18.27 -20.68
N TYR A 545 -7.28 18.30 -20.03
CA TYR A 545 -6.35 17.18 -20.02
C TYR A 545 -6.99 15.90 -19.44
N ASP A 546 -7.69 16.00 -18.32
CA ASP A 546 -8.40 14.88 -17.70
C ASP A 546 -9.44 14.24 -18.63
N LEU A 547 -10.22 15.06 -19.31
CA LEU A 547 -11.24 14.58 -20.23
C LEU A 547 -10.61 13.88 -21.45
N ILE A 548 -9.47 14.37 -21.94
CA ILE A 548 -8.74 13.73 -23.05
C ILE A 548 -8.19 12.37 -22.61
N ILE A 549 -7.56 12.26 -21.44
CA ILE A 549 -7.03 10.96 -20.99
C ILE A 549 -8.14 9.96 -20.63
N GLN A 550 -9.28 10.43 -20.13
CA GLN A 550 -10.46 9.59 -19.89
C GLN A 550 -11.08 9.10 -21.20
N HIS A 551 -11.13 9.96 -22.23
CA HIS A 551 -11.50 9.57 -23.58
C HIS A 551 -10.57 8.48 -24.13
N ASP A 552 -9.25 8.69 -24.03
CA ASP A 552 -8.27 7.71 -24.49
C ASP A 552 -8.43 6.36 -23.78
N TYR A 553 -8.68 6.38 -22.46
CA TYR A 553 -8.95 5.17 -21.67
C TYR A 553 -10.20 4.42 -22.15
N LEU A 554 -11.31 5.15 -22.38
CA LEU A 554 -12.54 4.57 -22.90
C LEU A 554 -12.34 3.94 -24.28
N MET A 555 -11.55 4.58 -25.14
CA MET A 555 -11.29 4.10 -26.51
C MET A 555 -10.16 3.07 -26.58
N GLY A 556 -9.50 2.72 -25.47
CA GLY A 556 -8.34 1.84 -25.47
C GLY A 556 -7.13 2.40 -26.22
N GLN A 557 -7.01 3.72 -26.32
CA GLN A 557 -5.89 4.37 -27.00
C GLN A 557 -4.66 4.46 -26.08
N THR A 558 -3.48 4.40 -26.68
CA THR A 558 -2.18 4.34 -25.98
C THR A 558 -1.35 5.61 -26.10
N ARG A 559 -1.89 6.66 -26.73
CA ARG A 559 -1.19 7.88 -27.19
C ARG A 559 -0.26 8.47 -26.19
#